data_AF-A0A930GYC2-F1
#
_entry.id   AF-A0A930GYC2-F1
#
_cell.length_a   1.000
_cell.length_b   1.000
_cell.length_c   1.000
_cell.angle_alpha   90.00
_cell.angle_beta   90.00
_cell.angle_gamma   90.00
#
_symmetry.space_group_name_H-M   'P 1'
#
loop_
_entity.id
_entity.type
_entity.pdbx_description
1 polymer ?
#
loop_
_entity_poly.entity_id
_entity_poly.type
_entity_poly.pdbx_seq_one_letter_code
_entity_poly.pdbx_strand_id
1 'polypeptide(L)'
;MRFFRLNYFQKIILGFAALILFGAFLLMLPISSNERVYTPFLNALFTSTSASCVTGLIVYDTATHWSLFGQAVILFLIQTGGLGVVVAVTSIILLSGKRIG
;
A
#
# COMPACT_ATOMS: atom_id res chain seq x y z
N MET A 1 -15.23 -28.27 0.85
CA MET A 1 -14.62 -26.94 1.07
C MET A 1 -15.43 -25.91 0.27
N ARG A 2 -16.21 -25.06 0.95
CA ARG A 2 -17.12 -24.08 0.31
C ARG A 2 -16.30 -22.96 -0.34
N PHE A 3 -16.27 -22.94 -1.67
CA PHE A 3 -15.73 -21.84 -2.48
C PHE A 3 -16.45 -20.53 -2.14
N PHE A 4 -15.73 -19.59 -1.54
CA PHE A 4 -16.18 -18.23 -1.24
C PHE A 4 -16.77 -17.57 -2.50
N ARG A 5 -18.08 -17.26 -2.50
CA ARG A 5 -18.67 -16.30 -3.45
C ARG A 5 -18.29 -14.88 -3.01
N LEU A 6 -17.08 -14.45 -3.33
CA LEU A 6 -16.60 -13.09 -3.07
C LEU A 6 -17.10 -12.11 -4.14
N ASN A 7 -17.78 -11.05 -3.70
CA ASN A 7 -18.23 -9.94 -4.55
C ASN A 7 -17.00 -9.19 -5.11
N TYR A 8 -17.14 -8.52 -6.26
CA TYR A 8 -16.03 -7.86 -6.95
C TYR A 8 -15.34 -6.82 -6.05
N PHE A 9 -16.13 -6.02 -5.35
CA PHE A 9 -15.66 -5.06 -4.35
C PHE A 9 -14.90 -5.71 -3.20
N GLN A 10 -15.36 -6.87 -2.71
CA GLN A 10 -14.68 -7.57 -1.62
C GLN A 10 -13.29 -8.05 -2.04
N LYS A 11 -13.13 -8.52 -3.28
CA LYS A 11 -11.81 -8.93 -3.81
C LYS A 11 -10.84 -7.76 -3.87
N ILE A 12 -11.31 -6.58 -4.29
CA ILE A 12 -10.49 -5.37 -4.35
C ILE A 12 -10.03 -4.95 -2.95
N ILE A 13 -10.98 -4.87 -2.00
CA ILE A 13 -10.66 -4.51 -0.61
C ILE A 13 -9.69 -5.51 0.02
N LEU A 14 -9.91 -6.81 -0.18
CA LEU A 14 -9.05 -7.85 0.36
C LEU A 14 -7.63 -7.79 -0.24
N GLY A 15 -7.52 -7.54 -1.55
CA GLY A 15 -6.23 -7.38 -2.22
C GLY A 15 -5.48 -6.14 -1.73
N PHE A 16 -6.18 -5.02 -1.55
CA PHE A 16 -5.59 -3.79 -1.03
C PHE A 16 -5.14 -3.94 0.43
N ALA A 17 -5.96 -4.58 1.27
CA ALA A 17 -5.61 -4.91 2.64
C ALA A 17 -4.39 -5.85 2.71
N ALA A 18 -4.32 -6.87 1.86
CA ALA A 18 -3.16 -7.76 1.77
C ALA A 18 -1.88 -7.01 1.38
N LEU A 19 -1.98 -6.08 0.42
CA LEU A 19 -0.87 -5.22 0.00
C LEU A 19 -0.36 -4.34 1.16
N ILE A 20 -1.26 -3.71 1.91
CA ILE A 20 -0.91 -2.90 3.09
C ILE A 20 -0.21 -3.74 4.15
N LEU A 21 -0.77 -4.91 4.48
CA LEU A 21 -0.20 -5.81 5.48
C LEU A 21 1.17 -6.35 5.05
N PHE A 22 1.34 -6.67 3.77
CA PHE A 22 2.60 -7.11 3.22
C PHE A 22 3.67 -6.01 3.28
N GLY A 23 3.32 -4.77 2.91
CA GLY A 23 4.20 -3.62 3.04
C GLY A 23 4.58 -3.34 4.49
N ALA A 24 3.60 -3.39 5.40
CA ALA A 24 3.83 -3.20 6.83
C ALA A 24 4.78 -4.27 7.40
N PHE A 25 4.65 -5.53 6.97
CA PHE A 25 5.56 -6.59 7.36
C PHE A 25 6.98 -6.30 6.87
N LEU A 26 7.16 -5.91 5.60
CA LEU A 26 8.47 -5.54 5.03
C LEU A 26 9.12 -4.35 5.76
N LEU A 27 8.33 -3.33 6.12
CA LEU A 27 8.77 -2.14 6.87
C LEU A 27 9.01 -2.43 8.37
N MET A 28 8.55 -3.56 8.89
CA MET A 28 8.82 -3.94 10.27
C MET A 28 10.19 -4.60 10.43
N LEU A 29 10.77 -5.14 9.35
CA LEU A 29 12.07 -5.81 9.41
C LEU A 29 13.20 -4.81 9.73
N PRO A 30 14.23 -5.23 10.50
CA PRO A 30 15.34 -4.36 10.88
C PRO A 30 16.13 -3.88 9.66
N ILE A 31 16.15 -4.63 8.55
CA ILE A 31 16.80 -4.19 7.31
C ILE A 31 16.15 -2.94 6.70
N SER A 32 14.89 -2.65 7.02
CA SER A 32 14.18 -1.47 6.54
C SER A 32 14.48 -0.22 7.36
N SER A 33 14.98 -0.35 8.59
CA SER A 33 15.39 0.77 9.44
C SER A 33 16.89 1.05 9.27
N ASN A 34 17.26 2.33 9.26
CA ASN A 34 18.66 2.76 9.16
C ASN A 34 19.47 2.33 10.41
N GLU A 35 18.83 2.39 11.58
CA GLU A 35 19.42 1.95 12.85
C GLU A 35 19.42 0.42 13.02
N ARG A 36 18.89 -0.32 12.04
CA ARG A 36 18.70 -1.78 12.08
C ARG A 36 17.88 -2.27 13.28
N VAL A 37 16.96 -1.43 13.74
CA VAL A 37 16.01 -1.75 14.82
C VAL A 37 14.66 -2.13 14.22
N TYR A 38 13.92 -2.99 14.91
CA TYR A 38 12.54 -3.31 14.53
C TYR A 38 11.64 -2.10 14.70
N THR A 39 10.94 -1.73 13.63
CA THR A 39 9.94 -0.67 13.67
C THR A 39 8.66 -1.20 14.34
N PRO A 40 8.01 -0.47 15.27
CA PRO A 40 6.74 -0.89 15.84
C PRO A 40 5.69 -1.17 14.75
N PHE A 41 4.93 -2.28 14.88
CA PHE A 41 3.97 -2.72 13.87
C PHE A 41 2.96 -1.63 13.48
N LEU A 42 2.42 -0.90 14.45
CA LEU A 42 1.47 0.20 14.20
C LEU A 42 2.08 1.32 13.34
N ASN A 43 3.36 1.65 13.57
CA ASN A 43 4.04 2.69 12.81
C ASN A 43 4.34 2.21 11.39
N ALA A 44 4.81 0.97 11.23
CA ALA A 44 5.01 0.35 9.92
C ALA A 44 3.70 0.21 9.13
N LEU A 45 2.61 -0.17 9.81
CA LEU A 45 1.27 -0.26 9.21
C LEU A 45 0.75 1.10 8.77
N PHE A 46 0.94 2.13 9.58
CA PHE A 46 0.54 3.50 9.24
C PHE A 46 1.33 4.01 8.03
N THR A 47 2.65 3.88 8.03
CA THR A 47 3.50 4.27 6.89
C THR A 47 3.12 3.50 5.63
N SER A 48 2.91 2.19 5.73
CA SER A 48 2.49 1.34 4.61
C SER A 48 1.14 1.81 4.03
N THR A 49 0.15 2.05 4.89
CA THR A 49 -1.18 2.52 4.49
C THR A 49 -1.11 3.90 3.83
N SER A 50 -0.37 4.82 4.43
CA SER A 50 -0.18 6.18 3.92
C SER A 50 0.49 6.19 2.55
N ALA A 51 1.50 5.33 2.37
CA ALA A 51 2.19 5.13 1.09
C ALA A 51 1.25 4.53 0.04
N SER A 52 0.53 3.44 0.35
CA SER A 52 -0.40 2.80 -0.59
C SER A 52 -1.61 3.68 -0.95
N CYS A 53 -2.06 4.53 -0.04
CA CYS A 53 -3.13 5.48 -0.31
C CYS A 53 -2.62 6.81 -0.88
N VAL A 54 -1.29 6.93 -1.10
CA VAL A 54 -0.61 8.13 -1.63
C VAL A 54 -1.00 9.40 -0.85
N THR A 55 -1.17 9.27 0.46
CA THR A 55 -1.66 10.37 1.33
C THR A 55 -0.51 11.26 1.81
N GLY A 56 0.68 10.69 1.99
CA GLY A 56 1.89 11.43 2.37
C GLY A 56 2.05 11.73 3.87
N LEU A 57 1.24 11.13 4.73
CA LEU A 57 1.42 11.20 6.19
C LEU A 57 2.57 10.29 6.64
N ILE A 58 3.47 10.83 7.46
CA ILE A 58 4.63 10.11 7.99
C ILE A 58 4.65 10.20 9.52
N VAL A 59 4.99 9.09 10.19
CA VAL A 59 5.14 9.02 11.67
C VAL A 59 6.60 9.26 12.08
N TYR A 60 7.52 8.76 11.27
CA TYR A 60 8.95 9.01 11.37
C TYR A 60 9.44 9.73 10.13
N ASP A 61 10.49 10.53 10.27
CA ASP A 61 11.15 11.19 9.14
C ASP A 61 11.69 10.13 8.17
N THR A 62 11.22 10.20 6.93
CA THR A 62 11.49 9.17 5.93
C THR A 62 12.96 9.12 5.51
N ALA A 63 13.65 10.27 5.57
CA ALA A 63 15.02 10.42 5.11
C ALA A 63 16.04 9.86 6.11
N THR A 64 15.70 9.87 7.41
CA THR A 64 16.62 9.46 8.47
C THR A 64 16.31 8.07 8.99
N HIS A 65 15.03 7.72 9.15
CA HIS A 65 14.62 6.47 9.78
C HIS A 65 14.70 5.26 8.84
N TRP A 66 14.31 5.40 7.56
CA TRP A 66 14.29 4.27 6.63
C TRP A 66 15.63 4.10 5.92
N SER A 67 16.06 2.85 5.80
CA SER A 67 17.18 2.47 4.95
C SER A 67 16.81 2.59 3.47
N LEU A 68 17.79 2.47 2.57
CA LEU A 68 17.56 2.34 1.12
C LEU A 68 16.54 1.24 0.77
N PHE A 69 16.55 0.13 1.51
CA PHE A 69 15.56 -0.92 1.33
C PHE A 69 14.16 -0.46 1.74
N GLY A 70 14.02 0.16 2.92
CA GLY A 70 12.74 0.69 3.38
C GLY A 70 12.16 1.76 2.43
N GLN A 71 13.02 2.66 1.94
CA GLN A 71 12.64 3.67 0.94
C GLN A 71 12.17 3.05 -0.38
N ALA A 72 12.86 2.01 -0.88
CA ALA A 72 12.44 1.29 -2.07
C ALA A 72 11.06 0.63 -1.89
N VAL A 73 10.79 0.06 -0.71
CA VAL A 73 9.48 -0.51 -0.40
C VAL A 73 8.41 0.59 -0.36
N ILE A 74 8.66 1.72 0.30
CA ILE A 74 7.71 2.85 0.33
C ILE A 74 7.38 3.35 -1.08
N LEU A 75 8.39 3.52 -1.94
CA LEU A 75 8.20 3.92 -3.34
C LEU A 75 7.36 2.90 -4.12
N PHE A 76 7.61 1.61 -3.91
CA PHE A 76 6.83 0.54 -4.52
C PHE A 76 5.35 0.58 -4.09
N LEU A 77 5.09 0.84 -2.80
CA LEU A 77 3.73 1.01 -2.28
C LEU A 77 3.04 2.23 -2.87
N ILE A 78 3.74 3.37 -2.98
CA ILE A 78 3.21 4.58 -3.63
C ILE A 78 2.82 4.29 -5.08
N GLN A 79 3.70 3.62 -5.83
CA GLN A 79 3.47 3.32 -7.24
C GLN A 79 2.27 2.39 -7.42
N THR A 80 2.19 1.33 -6.62
CA THR A 80 1.10 0.36 -6.69
C THR A 80 -0.22 0.97 -6.21
N GLY A 81 -0.16 1.83 -5.20
CA GLY A 81 -1.26 2.63 -4.69
C GLY A 81 -1.86 3.57 -5.73
N GLY A 82 -1.01 4.37 -6.37
CA GLY A 82 -1.41 5.31 -7.43
C GLY A 82 -2.04 4.60 -8.63
N LEU A 83 -1.47 3.47 -9.07
CA LEU A 83 -2.05 2.66 -10.15
C LEU A 83 -3.41 2.06 -9.76
N GLY A 84 -3.60 1.67 -8.49
CA GLY A 84 -4.86 1.14 -7.98
C GLY A 84 -6.02 2.13 -8.09
N VAL A 85 -5.78 3.41 -7.75
CA VAL A 85 -6.80 4.48 -7.88
C VAL A 85 -7.16 4.71 -9.34
N VAL A 86 -6.17 4.73 -10.25
CA VAL A 86 -6.42 4.94 -11.68
C VAL A 86 -7.24 3.80 -12.28
N VAL A 87 -6.97 2.54 -11.91
CA VAL A 87 -7.78 1.39 -12.35
C VAL A 87 -9.21 1.46 -11.81
N ALA A 88 -9.39 1.84 -10.55
CA ALA A 88 -10.71 2.03 -9.97
C ALA A 88 -11.51 3.12 -10.71
N VAL A 89 -10.91 4.29 -10.91
CA VAL A 89 -11.54 5.42 -11.60
C VAL A 89 -11.86 5.07 -13.06
N THR A 90 -10.93 4.47 -13.80
CA THR A 90 -11.16 4.07 -15.20
C THR A 90 -12.24 3.00 -15.32
N SER A 91 -12.31 2.03 -14.40
CA SER A 91 -13.38 1.04 -14.40
C SER A 91 -14.77 1.66 -14.19
N ILE A 92 -14.89 2.67 -13.32
CA ILE A 92 -16.13 3.42 -13.10
C ILE A 92 -16.51 4.23 -14.34
N ILE A 93 -15.55 4.88 -14.99
CA ILE A 93 -15.77 5.66 -16.22
C ILE A 93 -16.25 4.74 -17.36
N LEU A 94 -15.58 3.59 -17.55
CA LEU A 94 -15.94 2.60 -18.55
C LEU A 94 -17.35 2.01 -18.30
N LEU A 95 -17.67 1.69 -17.05
CA LEU A 95 -19.02 1.21 -16.67
C LEU A 95 -20.09 2.28 -16.81
N SER A 96 -19.74 3.56 -16.66
CA SER A 96 -20.66 4.70 -16.86
C SER A 96 -20.90 5.03 -18.35
N GLY A 97 -20.38 4.23 -19.28
CA GLY A 97 -20.61 4.40 -20.73
C GLY A 97 -19.94 5.63 -21.34
N LYS A 98 -19.12 6.37 -20.58
CA LYS A 98 -18.35 7.50 -21.08
C LYS A 98 -17.09 6.96 -21.75
N ARG A 99 -17.13 6.88 -23.09
CA ARG A 99 -15.95 6.58 -23.91
C ARG A 99 -14.88 7.61 -23.58
N ILE A 100 -13.72 7.14 -23.12
CA ILE A 100 -12.51 7.95 -22.98
C ILE A 100 -12.02 8.16 -24.42
N GLY A 101 -12.40 9.30 -24.99
CA GLY A 101 -12.01 9.78 -26.30
C GLY A 101 -11.76 11.27 -26.20
#